data_AF-A0A4Q5Z1Q4-F1
#
_entry.id   AF-A0A4Q5Z1Q4-F1
#
_cell.length_a   1.000
_cell.length_b   1.000
_cell.length_c   1.000
_cell.angle_alpha   90.00
_cell.angle_beta   90.00
_cell.angle_gamma   90.00
#
_symmetry.space_group_name_H-M   'P 1'
#
loop_
_entity.id
_entity.type
_entity.pdbx_description
1 polymer ?
#
loop_
_entity_poly.entity_id
_entity_poly.type
_entity_poly.pdbx_seq_one_letter_code
_entity_poly.pdbx_strand_id
1 'polypeptide(L)'
;ESNNLKALVEALNYFYKKTGNEITLEYILFKDFNDSLQDADELIKIFRQVPADLVNIIEYNPIEAAKYMKPEEEVVDRFMAYLEKHRVNARLRRSRGKDIDAACGQLANKTALA
;
A
#
# COMPACT_ATOMS: atom_id res chain seq x y z
N GLU A 1 -18.60 0.50 17.48
CA GLU A 1 -17.91 -0.42 16.55
C GLU A 1 -16.77 0.35 15.92
N SER A 2 -15.53 -0.13 15.99
CA SER A 2 -14.39 0.62 15.45
C SER A 2 -13.58 -0.27 14.53
N ASN A 3 -13.54 0.10 13.25
CA ASN A 3 -12.67 -0.47 12.23
C ASN A 3 -11.22 -0.02 12.46
N ASN A 4 -10.65 -0.37 13.61
CA ASN A 4 -9.26 -0.07 13.96
C ASN A 4 -8.33 -1.20 13.49
N LEU A 5 -7.02 -0.94 13.49
CA LEU A 5 -6.02 -1.92 13.02
C LEU A 5 -6.04 -3.23 13.81
N LYS A 6 -6.31 -3.20 15.11
CA LYS A 6 -6.40 -4.41 15.93
C LYS A 6 -7.56 -5.30 15.47
N ALA A 7 -8.75 -4.71 15.29
CA ALA A 7 -9.91 -5.41 14.77
C ALA A 7 -9.67 -5.97 13.36
N LEU A 8 -8.94 -5.23 12.51
CA LEU A 8 -8.55 -5.69 11.18
C LEU A 8 -7.61 -6.91 11.25
N VAL A 9 -6.58 -6.88 12.09
CA VAL A 9 -5.66 -8.01 12.29
C VAL A 9 -6.40 -9.25 12.79
N GLU A 10 -7.34 -9.09 13.73
CA GLU A 10 -8.18 -10.18 14.22
C GLU A 10 -9.06 -10.77 13.08
N ALA A 11 -9.68 -9.90 12.27
CA ALA A 11 -10.50 -10.33 11.14
C ALA A 11 -9.71 -11.06 10.06
N LEU A 12 -8.50 -10.60 9.74
CA LEU A 12 -7.59 -11.22 8.77
C LEU A 12 -7.15 -12.62 9.23
N ASN A 13 -6.79 -12.77 10.50
CA ASN A 13 -6.46 -14.08 11.07
C ASN A 13 -7.67 -15.03 11.07
N TYR A 14 -8.87 -14.52 11.38
CA TYR A 14 -10.10 -15.30 11.28
C TYR A 14 -10.36 -15.77 9.84
N PHE A 15 -10.24 -14.87 8.86
CA PHE A 15 -10.39 -15.18 7.45
C PHE A 15 -9.46 -16.31 7.02
N TYR A 16 -8.16 -16.19 7.28
CA TYR A 16 -7.19 -17.23 6.94
C TYR A 16 -7.51 -18.57 7.59
N LYS A 17 -7.89 -18.59 8.88
CA LYS A 17 -8.29 -19.82 9.58
C LYS A 17 -9.49 -20.51 8.93
N LYS A 18 -10.37 -19.75 8.26
CA LYS A 18 -11.58 -20.29 7.61
C LYS A 18 -11.35 -20.70 6.17
N THR A 19 -10.46 -20.02 5.44
CA THR A 19 -10.31 -20.20 3.99
C THR A 19 -9.01 -20.87 3.59
N GLY A 20 -7.94 -20.73 4.40
CA GLY A 20 -6.57 -21.11 4.02
C GLY A 20 -5.96 -20.21 2.95
N ASN A 21 -6.62 -19.12 2.55
CA ASN A 21 -6.14 -18.22 1.52
C ASN A 21 -5.12 -17.23 2.09
N GLU A 22 -3.93 -17.19 1.49
CA GLU A 22 -2.88 -16.23 1.79
C GLU A 22 -3.36 -14.78 1.64
N ILE A 23 -2.82 -13.90 2.47
CA ILE A 23 -3.16 -12.47 2.48
C ILE A 23 -2.09 -11.68 1.74
N THR A 24 -2.54 -10.75 0.91
CA THR A 24 -1.66 -9.72 0.33
C THR A 24 -2.05 -8.37 0.90
N LEU A 25 -1.07 -7.62 1.41
CA LEU A 25 -1.27 -6.25 1.87
C LEU A 25 -0.99 -5.27 0.73
N GLU A 26 -1.83 -4.26 0.57
CA GLU A 26 -1.57 -3.14 -0.33
C GLU A 26 -1.28 -1.89 0.49
N TYR A 27 -0.18 -1.21 0.18
CA TYR A 27 0.30 -0.04 0.91
C TYR A 27 0.64 1.07 -0.08
N ILE A 28 -0.17 2.14 -0.09
CA ILE A 28 0.09 3.31 -0.93
C ILE A 28 1.09 4.21 -0.20
N LEU A 29 2.18 4.56 -0.88
CA LEU A 29 3.23 5.39 -0.33
C LEU A 29 3.00 6.86 -0.72
N PHE A 30 2.90 7.72 0.30
CA PHE A 30 2.65 9.15 0.18
C PHE A 30 3.81 9.94 0.76
N LYS A 31 4.26 10.97 0.02
CA LYS A 31 5.37 11.82 0.43
C LYS A 31 5.10 12.49 1.79
N ASP A 32 6.06 12.39 2.70
CA ASP A 32 6.07 13.04 4.02
C ASP A 32 4.84 12.70 4.90
N PHE A 33 4.15 11.60 4.62
CA PHE A 33 2.96 11.16 5.36
C PHE A 33 3.11 9.76 5.93
N ASN A 34 3.55 8.80 5.10
CA ASN A 34 3.69 7.41 5.50
C ASN A 34 4.86 6.71 4.79
N ASP A 35 5.88 7.49 4.40
CA ASP A 35 7.04 7.06 3.63
C ASP A 35 8.35 7.03 4.46
N SER A 36 8.24 7.14 5.79
CA SER A 36 9.41 7.07 6.68
C SER A 36 9.79 5.62 7.02
N LEU A 37 11.00 5.41 7.52
CA LEU A 37 11.42 4.10 8.01
C LEU A 37 10.66 3.65 9.27
N GLN A 38 10.12 4.61 10.04
CA GLN A 38 9.24 4.29 11.17
C GLN A 38 7.92 3.68 10.67
N ASP A 39 7.36 4.22 9.58
CA ASP A 39 6.16 3.65 8.95
C ASP A 39 6.42 2.25 8.41
N ALA A 40 7.63 2.02 7.86
CA ALA A 40 8.05 0.69 7.43
C ALA A 40 8.12 -0.30 8.61
N ASP A 41 8.64 0.11 9.77
CA ASP A 41 8.65 -0.71 10.99
C ASP A 41 7.24 -1.07 11.47
N GLU A 42 6.30 -0.13 11.40
CA GLU A 42 4.90 -0.39 11.75
C GLU A 42 4.23 -1.36 10.77
N LEU A 43 4.52 -1.20 9.47
CA LEU A 43 4.05 -2.14 8.44
C LEU A 43 4.63 -3.55 8.64
N ILE A 44 5.91 -3.67 8.98
CA ILE A 44 6.56 -4.95 9.31
C ILE A 44 5.87 -5.63 10.50
N LYS A 45 5.51 -4.87 11.54
CA LYS A 45 4.78 -5.41 12.70
C LYS A 45 3.42 -5.96 12.30
N ILE A 46 2.69 -5.28 11.41
CA ILE A 46 1.39 -5.77 10.92
C ILE A 46 1.60 -7.02 10.06
N PHE A 47 2.54 -6.99 9.12
CA PHE A 47 2.89 -8.12 8.25
C PHE A 47 3.18 -9.40 9.04
N ARG A 48 3.84 -9.29 10.20
CA ARG A 48 4.16 -10.44 11.07
C ARG A 48 3.00 -10.93 11.94
N GLN A 49 1.92 -10.16 12.07
CA GLN A 49 0.76 -10.52 12.88
C GLN A 49 -0.33 -11.24 12.09
N VAL A 50 -0.22 -11.27 10.77
CA VAL A 50 -1.18 -11.92 9.88
C VAL A 50 -0.44 -12.89 8.94
N PRO A 51 -1.11 -13.92 8.43
CA PRO A 51 -0.54 -14.83 7.44
C PRO A 51 -0.53 -14.15 6.06
N ALA A 52 0.30 -13.11 5.95
CA ALA A 52 0.55 -12.39 4.72
C ALA A 52 1.85 -12.83 4.09
N ASP A 53 1.80 -13.09 2.78
CA ASP A 53 2.95 -13.58 2.02
C ASP A 53 3.51 -12.52 1.07
N LEU A 54 2.78 -11.42 0.87
CA LEU A 54 3.17 -10.34 -0.02
C LEU A 54 2.68 -8.98 0.50
N VAL A 55 3.54 -7.98 0.37
CA VAL A 55 3.18 -6.57 0.48
C VAL A 55 3.40 -5.89 -0.87
N ASN A 56 2.35 -5.33 -1.46
CA ASN A 56 2.46 -4.49 -2.64
C ASN A 56 2.58 -3.03 -2.20
N ILE A 57 3.76 -2.44 -2.36
CA ILE A 57 3.97 -1.00 -2.23
C ILE A 57 3.52 -0.35 -3.53
N ILE A 58 2.57 0.57 -3.45
CA ILE A 58 1.97 1.24 -4.61
C ILE A 58 2.42 2.69 -4.61
N GLU A 59 3.09 3.12 -5.68
CA GLU A 59 3.40 4.53 -5.84
C GLU A 59 2.13 5.32 -6.09
N TYR A 60 1.94 6.41 -5.35
CA TYR A 60 0.81 7.29 -5.57
C TYR A 60 0.89 8.01 -6.93
N ASN A 61 -0.20 8.00 -7.68
CA ASN A 61 -0.40 8.83 -8.86
C ASN A 61 -1.17 10.09 -8.46
N PRO A 62 -0.59 11.29 -8.62
CA PRO A 62 -1.29 12.52 -8.30
C PRO A 62 -2.52 12.68 -9.21
N ILE A 63 -3.67 12.95 -8.58
CA ILE A 63 -4.87 13.47 -9.25
C ILE A 63 -4.97 14.97 -8.97
N GLU A 64 -5.50 15.75 -9.91
CA GLU A 64 -5.52 17.22 -9.86
C GLU A 64 -6.11 17.81 -8.56
N ALA A 65 -6.98 17.07 -7.86
CA ALA A 65 -7.66 17.51 -6.65
C ALA A 65 -7.05 16.99 -5.33
N ALA A 66 -5.93 16.25 -5.35
CA ALA A 66 -5.42 15.59 -4.15
C ALA A 66 -4.34 16.39 -3.39
N LYS A 67 -4.38 16.28 -2.06
CA LYS A 67 -3.41 16.87 -1.13
C LYS A 67 -2.12 16.07 -0.99
N TYR A 68 -2.09 14.82 -1.47
CA TYR A 68 -0.95 13.93 -1.31
C TYR A 68 -0.03 13.99 -2.53
N MET A 69 1.25 13.73 -2.31
CA MET A 69 2.26 13.75 -3.35
C MET A 69 2.96 12.40 -3.48
N LYS A 70 3.52 12.14 -4.66
CA LYS A 70 4.39 10.99 -4.89
C LYS A 70 5.71 11.20 -4.12
N PRO A 71 6.21 10.21 -3.35
CA PRO A 71 7.55 10.25 -2.77
C PRO A 71 8.64 10.35 -3.83
N GLU A 72 9.80 10.87 -3.43
CA GLU A 72 11.01 10.86 -4.27
C GLU A 72 11.50 9.41 -4.45
N GLU A 73 12.11 9.10 -5.60
CA GLU A 73 12.54 7.72 -5.90
C GLU A 73 13.51 7.18 -4.85
N GLU A 74 14.42 8.01 -4.33
CA GLU A 74 15.34 7.62 -3.26
C GLU A 74 14.58 7.21 -1.98
N VAL A 75 13.49 7.89 -1.64
CA VAL A 75 12.67 7.55 -0.47
C VAL A 75 12.00 6.19 -0.68
N VAL A 76 11.44 5.96 -1.86
CA VAL A 76 10.83 4.67 -2.23
C VAL A 76 11.88 3.56 -2.15
N ASP A 77 13.06 3.76 -2.73
CA ASP A 77 14.12 2.76 -2.77
C ASP A 77 14.65 2.43 -1.36
N ARG A 78 14.83 3.44 -0.50
CA ARG A 78 15.19 3.24 0.91
C ARG A 78 14.10 2.47 1.67
N PHE A 79 12.84 2.80 1.47
CA PHE A 79 11.71 2.10 2.09
C PHE A 79 11.66 0.63 1.67
N MET A 80 11.79 0.36 0.36
CA MET A 80 11.83 -1.00 -0.19
C MET A 80 13.03 -1.81 0.33
N ALA A 81 14.23 -1.23 0.31
CA ALA A 81 15.44 -1.86 0.85
C ALA A 81 15.31 -2.16 2.34
N TYR A 82 14.62 -1.30 3.10
CA TYR A 82 14.36 -1.52 4.51
C TYR A 82 13.43 -2.71 4.74
N LEU A 83 12.34 -2.83 3.97
CA LEU A 83 11.45 -4.00 4.03
C LEU A 83 12.18 -5.29 3.66
N GLU A 84 12.99 -5.27 2.60
CA GLU A 84 13.80 -6.41 2.16
C GLU A 84 14.79 -6.86 3.24
N LYS A 85 15.51 -5.91 3.86
CA LYS A 85 16.43 -6.20 4.97
C LYS A 85 15.75 -6.90 6.15
N HIS A 86 14.46 -6.64 6.36
CA HIS A 86 13.64 -7.26 7.42
C HIS A 86 12.88 -8.52 6.96
N ARG A 87 13.22 -9.04 5.77
CA ARG A 87 12.66 -10.25 5.15
C ARG A 87 11.15 -10.14 4.88
N VAL A 88 10.66 -8.95 4.56
CA VAL A 88 9.31 -8.77 4.02
C VAL A 88 9.36 -8.96 2.51
N ASN A 89 8.53 -9.85 1.99
CA ASN A 89 8.33 -9.99 0.54
C ASN A 89 7.53 -8.79 0.03
N ALA A 90 8.24 -7.73 -0.35
CA ALA A 90 7.66 -6.50 -0.84
C ALA A 90 7.83 -6.37 -2.36
N ARG A 91 6.78 -5.94 -3.07
CA ARG A 91 6.84 -5.63 -4.51
C ARG A 91 6.40 -4.20 -4.75
N LEU A 92 7.21 -3.45 -5.48
CA LEU A 92 6.86 -2.10 -5.89
C LEU A 92 6.01 -2.13 -7.17
N ARG A 93 4.78 -1.63 -7.07
CA ARG A 93 3.92 -1.34 -8.22
C ARG A 93 4.13 0.13 -8.62
N ARG A 94 4.99 0.34 -9.61
CA ARG A 94 5.09 1.62 -10.30
C ARG A 94 3.89 1.79 -11.23
N SER A 95 3.37 3.00 -11.30
CA SER A 95 2.32 3.32 -12.26
C SER A 95 2.82 3.05 -13.69
N ARG A 96 2.14 2.17 -14.41
CA ARG A 96 2.33 2.00 -15.85
C ARG A 96 1.55 3.12 -16.54
N GLY A 97 2.23 3.95 -17.32
CA GLY A 97 1.55 4.94 -18.19
C GLY A 97 1.69 6.40 -17.77
N LYS A 98 2.91 6.90 -17.52
CA LYS A 98 3.15 8.34 -17.77
C LYS A 98 3.11 8.69 -19.27
N ASP A 99 3.21 7.69 -20.14
CA ASP A 99 3.22 7.86 -21.59
C ASP A 99 1.81 7.70 -22.22
N ILE A 100 0.83 7.21 -21.46
CA ILE A 100 -0.56 6.98 -21.91
C ILE A 100 -1.47 7.05 -20.68
N ASP A 101 -2.29 8.11 -20.57
CA ASP A 101 -3.27 8.37 -19.50
C ASP A 101 -4.19 7.17 -19.18
N ALA A 102 -3.70 6.20 -18.41
CA ALA A 102 -4.39 4.95 -18.10
C ALA A 102 -4.14 4.47 -16.66
N ALA A 103 -3.71 5.36 -15.78
CA ALA A 103 -3.46 5.03 -14.38
C ALA A 103 -4.76 4.80 -13.58
N CYS A 104 -4.76 3.76 -12.72
CA CYS A 104 -5.84 3.50 -11.75
C CYS A 104 -6.08 4.72 -10.85
N GLY A 105 -7.31 5.25 -10.88
CA GLY A 105 -7.73 6.49 -10.21
C GLY A 105 -8.52 7.45 -11.11
N GLN A 106 -8.47 7.27 -12.44
CA GLN A 106 -9.14 8.15 -13.42
C GLN A 106 -10.63 7.86 -13.65
N LEU A 107 -11.21 6.83 -13.03
CA LEU A 107 -12.64 6.48 -13.21
C LEU A 107 -13.61 7.34 -12.38
N ALA A 108 -13.13 8.38 -11.68
CA ALA A 108 -13.96 9.16 -10.76
C ALA A 108 -14.78 10.30 -11.40
N ASN A 109 -14.59 10.67 -12.67
CA ASN A 109 -15.29 11.82 -13.27
C ASN A 109 -15.81 11.56 -14.70
N LYS A 110 -16.72 10.60 -14.86
CA LYS A 110 -17.67 10.61 -15.98
C LYS A 110 -19.10 10.39 -15.50
N THR A 111 -19.54 11.18 -14.54
CA THR A 111 -20.97 11.55 -14.50
C THR A 111 -21.12 12.68 -15.51
N ALA A 112 -21.19 12.30 -16.78
CA ALA A 112 -21.65 13.22 -17.81
C ALA A 112 -23.06 13.67 -17.40
N LEU A 113 -23.18 14.97 -17.18
CA LEU A 113 -24.45 15.67 -17.31
C LEU A 113 -25.10 15.21 -18.64
N ALA A 114 -26.22 14.53 -18.51
CA ALA A 114 -27.27 14.46 -19.51
C ALA A 114 -28.54 14.99 -18.84
#